data_AF-A0A2R7KMH4-F1
#
_entry.id   AF-A0A2R7KMH4-F1
#
_cell.length_a   1.000
_cell.length_b   1.000
_cell.length_c   1.000
_cell.angle_alpha   90.00
_cell.angle_beta   90.00
_cell.angle_gamma   90.00
#
_symmetry.space_group_name_H-M   'P 1'
#
loop_
_entity.id
_entity.type
_entity.pdbx_description
1 polymer ?
#
loop_
_entity_poly.entity_id
_entity_poly.type
_entity_poly.pdbx_seq_one_letter_code
_entity_poly.pdbx_strand_id
1 'polypeptide(L)'
;MKTNRLMLLGLLLGLLAFPSCKKTAELAKITPEDQKPTVNADVPPSIVTHSRNLAVVYFIPSDLDTVANWKTRLSEVMLYAQNWYGNAMQAAGYGNKTFGLAPDGSSQKVQIILIRGNSPKATYGQSSSAYITEVDAYFSTHPGLKTSNHVLILLPAFGYDNNSTEGPQPLEGVQPFNGYGKYCLAMDNVYMNMALKGVMNPGRNNFAKWVGGMMHEIGHAFNAPHDKQMVSQNIWPGANFKEPIMALSNYYLEVRPCFITDAEAAIFNNCEVFNNDSKTYYGNVTATINKIYANYDAAQSAIVVSGKYSSTGTVSKVLYYNDPNVNNEGTGTNKDYNAITWASSPIGADSFKVVMPVNELQYKTDGIPYELKVKFVHDNGVITETIYKYTFNSGLPVLNFSTRNELPKTGWSIAGFSSQESSAEGLATSAIDGSPATFWHSRWSSNAAVYPHYITVDTGSPKTAQGLSYTHRNGANRAVKDFEILISNDGTNFTSLGNKITTQSSAAQYFDFNAPQTFRYFKILCKSSWDGTQNAAIAELGLY
;
A
#
# COMPACT_ATOMS: atom_id res chain seq x y z
N MET A 1 70.96 -15.09 10.61
CA MET A 1 71.54 -14.74 11.92
C MET A 1 70.83 -13.47 12.38
N LYS A 2 69.92 -13.50 13.39
CA LYS A 2 70.19 -13.16 14.81
C LYS A 2 71.16 -11.95 14.89
N THR A 3 70.76 -10.75 15.32
CA THR A 3 70.29 -10.30 16.65
C THR A 3 69.99 -8.79 16.53
N ASN A 4 68.86 -8.24 16.99
CA ASN A 4 68.51 -7.83 18.36
C ASN A 4 69.11 -6.47 18.81
N ARG A 5 68.22 -5.59 19.32
CA ARG A 5 68.43 -4.45 20.24
C ARG A 5 68.99 -3.14 19.67
N LEU A 6 68.71 -1.94 20.18
CA LEU A 6 67.68 -1.30 21.01
C LEU A 6 68.19 0.16 21.18
N MET A 7 67.28 1.13 21.34
CA MET A 7 67.47 2.43 22.02
C MET A 7 68.24 3.55 21.27
N LEU A 8 67.55 4.67 20.96
CA LEU A 8 67.43 5.94 21.75
C LEU A 8 68.68 6.81 21.56
N LEU A 9 68.69 8.14 21.41
CA LEU A 9 67.76 9.26 21.54
C LEU A 9 68.58 10.50 21.06
N GLY A 10 67.98 11.58 20.54
CA GLY A 10 68.75 12.82 20.29
C GLY A 10 68.08 13.79 19.30
N LEU A 11 66.94 14.40 19.63
CA LEU A 11 66.77 15.76 20.20
C LEU A 11 66.83 16.93 19.19
N LEU A 12 65.91 17.89 19.40
CA LEU A 12 65.83 19.27 18.87
C LEU A 12 65.34 19.50 17.43
N LEU A 13 64.10 20.01 17.32
CA LEU A 13 63.88 21.45 17.18
C LEU A 13 62.40 21.78 17.43
N GLY A 14 62.18 22.60 18.46
CA GLY A 14 60.88 23.19 18.74
C GLY A 14 60.65 24.45 17.92
N LEU A 15 59.40 24.71 17.59
CA LEU A 15 58.85 26.06 17.45
C LEU A 15 57.39 26.01 17.93
N LEU A 16 57.13 26.76 18.99
CA LEU A 16 55.88 26.92 19.73
C LEU A 16 55.06 28.09 19.15
N ALA A 17 53.74 27.92 19.13
CA ALA A 17 52.66 28.92 19.35
C ALA A 17 51.39 28.47 18.58
N PHE A 18 50.17 28.34 19.09
CA PHE A 18 49.48 28.61 20.36
C PHE A 18 48.15 27.79 20.36
N PRO A 19 47.32 27.76 21.43
CA PRO A 19 46.57 26.58 21.85
C PRO A 19 45.07 26.62 21.49
N SER A 20 44.48 25.45 21.24
CA SER A 20 43.04 25.22 21.45
C SER A 20 42.85 23.82 22.01
N CYS A 21 42.71 23.76 23.33
CA CYS A 21 42.57 22.53 24.08
C CYS A 21 41.08 22.16 24.15
N LYS A 22 40.64 21.20 23.33
CA LYS A 22 39.43 20.42 23.60
C LYS A 22 39.85 19.12 24.26
N LYS A 23 39.38 18.91 25.50
CA LYS A 23 39.44 17.64 26.22
C LYS A 23 38.88 16.52 25.33
N THR A 24 39.72 15.57 24.94
CA THR A 24 39.30 14.22 24.58
C THR A 24 38.99 13.48 25.87
N ALA A 25 37.71 13.27 26.14
CA ALA A 25 37.28 12.24 27.07
C ALA A 25 37.46 10.89 26.37
N GLU A 26 38.22 9.98 26.99
CA GLU A 26 38.30 8.59 26.55
C GLU A 26 36.90 7.98 26.52
N LEU A 27 36.53 7.40 25.38
CA LEU A 27 35.35 6.57 25.23
C LEU A 27 35.52 5.33 26.10
N ALA A 28 34.62 5.14 27.06
CA ALA A 28 34.52 3.92 27.84
C ALA A 28 34.40 2.71 26.89
N LYS A 29 35.21 1.67 27.13
CA LYS A 29 35.09 0.39 26.43
C LYS A 29 33.75 -0.25 26.81
N ILE A 30 32.84 -0.33 25.85
CA ILE A 30 31.60 -1.09 25.95
C ILE A 30 31.93 -2.56 25.65
N THR A 31 31.68 -3.45 26.60
CA THR A 31 31.76 -4.91 26.42
C THR A 31 30.50 -5.46 25.73
N PRO A 32 30.59 -6.51 24.90
CA PRO A 32 29.44 -7.05 24.12
C PRO A 32 28.26 -7.61 24.93
N GLU A 33 28.35 -7.66 26.25
CA GLU A 33 27.27 -8.17 27.12
C GLU A 33 26.20 -7.12 27.47
N ASP A 34 26.46 -5.81 27.27
CA ASP A 34 25.59 -4.73 27.79
C ASP A 34 24.50 -4.24 26.81
N GLN A 35 24.10 -5.02 25.80
CA GLN A 35 23.01 -4.64 24.88
C GLN A 35 22.01 -5.77 24.58
N LYS A 36 21.71 -6.62 25.56
CA LYS A 36 20.40 -7.27 25.56
C LYS A 36 19.38 -6.28 26.13
N PRO A 37 18.20 -6.11 25.51
CA PRO A 37 17.09 -5.48 26.19
C PRO A 37 16.91 -6.17 27.54
N THR A 38 16.92 -5.39 28.62
CA THR A 38 16.55 -5.89 29.95
C THR A 38 15.13 -6.42 29.84
N VAL A 39 15.01 -7.76 29.85
CA VAL A 39 13.73 -8.45 29.87
C VAL A 39 13.13 -8.19 31.25
N ASN A 40 12.23 -7.22 31.34
CA ASN A 40 11.27 -7.23 32.44
C ASN A 40 10.57 -8.59 32.38
N ALA A 41 10.57 -9.32 33.48
CA ALA A 41 9.83 -10.56 33.60
C ALA A 41 8.35 -10.25 33.33
N ASP A 42 7.89 -10.57 32.11
CA ASP A 42 6.53 -10.30 31.65
C ASP A 42 5.56 -11.08 32.57
N VAL A 43 4.80 -10.35 33.39
CA VAL A 43 3.54 -10.87 33.95
C VAL A 43 2.72 -11.35 32.75
N PRO A 44 2.14 -12.56 32.75
CA PRO A 44 1.29 -13.00 31.66
C PRO A 44 0.20 -11.95 31.44
N PRO A 45 0.16 -11.27 30.28
CA PRO A 45 -0.77 -10.18 30.08
C PRO A 45 -2.18 -10.75 30.20
N SER A 46 -3.02 -10.11 31.03
CA SER A 46 -4.43 -10.48 31.14
C SER A 46 -5.09 -10.36 29.77
N ILE A 47 -5.89 -11.36 29.40
CA ILE A 47 -6.60 -11.36 28.12
C ILE A 47 -7.43 -10.09 27.94
N VAL A 48 -7.24 -9.40 26.82
CA VAL A 48 -8.13 -8.33 26.38
C VAL A 48 -9.24 -8.94 25.55
N THR A 49 -10.48 -8.80 26.00
CA THR A 49 -11.67 -9.34 25.34
C THR A 49 -12.58 -8.21 24.89
N HIS A 50 -13.05 -8.31 23.65
CA HIS A 50 -14.02 -7.42 23.04
C HIS A 50 -15.35 -8.14 22.78
N SER A 51 -16.36 -7.40 22.35
CA SER A 51 -17.60 -7.96 21.80
C SER A 51 -17.37 -8.66 20.45
N ARG A 52 -16.33 -8.24 19.72
CA ARG A 52 -15.87 -8.81 18.45
C ARG A 52 -14.40 -9.20 18.56
N ASN A 53 -14.15 -10.51 18.66
CA ASN A 53 -12.81 -11.05 18.87
C ASN A 53 -12.28 -11.74 17.62
N LEU A 54 -10.96 -11.81 17.49
CA LEU A 54 -10.31 -12.73 16.56
C LEU A 54 -10.70 -14.16 16.97
N ALA A 55 -11.34 -14.91 16.08
CA ALA A 55 -11.60 -16.32 16.32
C ALA A 55 -10.31 -17.11 16.08
N VAL A 56 -9.85 -17.88 17.07
CA VAL A 56 -8.67 -18.74 16.96
C VAL A 56 -9.13 -20.18 16.81
N VAL A 57 -8.86 -20.77 15.66
CA VAL A 57 -9.24 -22.13 15.29
C VAL A 57 -7.98 -22.99 15.26
N TYR A 58 -8.03 -24.17 15.86
CA TYR A 58 -7.05 -25.22 15.64
C TYR A 58 -7.68 -26.31 14.79
N PHE A 59 -7.36 -26.30 13.50
CA PHE A 59 -7.93 -27.21 12.51
C PHE A 59 -6.99 -28.39 12.28
N ILE A 60 -7.49 -29.60 12.46
CA ILE A 60 -6.67 -30.83 12.41
C ILE A 60 -7.25 -31.74 11.31
N PRO A 61 -6.54 -31.94 10.19
CA PRO A 61 -6.90 -32.95 9.20
C PRO A 61 -7.12 -34.33 9.82
N SER A 62 -7.96 -35.16 9.21
CA SER A 62 -8.44 -36.42 9.80
C SER A 62 -7.34 -37.44 10.13
N ASP A 63 -6.18 -37.32 9.49
CA ASP A 63 -5.01 -38.20 9.63
C ASP A 63 -3.86 -37.56 10.42
N LEU A 64 -4.12 -36.45 11.11
CA LEU A 64 -3.19 -35.79 12.02
C LEU A 64 -3.73 -35.77 13.45
N ASP A 65 -2.83 -35.52 14.39
CA ASP A 65 -3.18 -35.25 15.78
C ASP A 65 -2.59 -33.92 16.24
N THR A 66 -3.00 -33.51 17.43
CA THR A 66 -2.54 -32.27 18.05
C THR A 66 -1.04 -32.30 18.34
N VAL A 67 -0.38 -31.15 18.26
CA VAL A 67 0.97 -31.00 18.82
C VAL A 67 0.86 -30.96 20.36
N ALA A 68 1.82 -31.59 21.05
CA ALA A 68 1.81 -31.66 22.51
C ALA A 68 1.65 -30.27 23.17
N ASN A 69 0.83 -30.21 24.23
CA ASN A 69 0.57 -29.00 25.02
C ASN A 69 0.02 -27.80 24.22
N TRP A 70 -0.57 -28.02 23.04
CA TRP A 70 -1.05 -26.96 22.14
C TRP A 70 -1.93 -25.92 22.85
N LYS A 71 -2.87 -26.33 23.71
CA LYS A 71 -3.77 -25.39 24.40
C LYS A 71 -3.02 -24.32 25.19
N THR A 72 -2.01 -24.74 25.96
CA THR A 72 -1.22 -23.81 26.77
C THR A 72 -0.29 -23.00 25.88
N ARG A 73 0.50 -23.67 25.02
CA ARG A 73 1.48 -23.01 24.16
C ARG A 73 0.86 -21.95 23.25
N LEU A 74 -0.21 -22.32 22.54
CA LEU A 74 -0.87 -21.43 21.59
C LEU A 74 -1.62 -20.31 22.32
N SER A 75 -2.21 -20.56 23.48
CA SER A 75 -2.79 -19.50 24.31
C SER A 75 -1.74 -18.47 24.71
N GLU A 76 -0.56 -18.91 25.18
CA GLU A 76 0.53 -18.02 25.57
C GLU A 76 1.08 -17.23 24.37
N VAL A 77 1.23 -17.87 23.21
CA VAL A 77 1.64 -17.22 21.97
C VAL A 77 0.62 -16.15 21.54
N MET A 78 -0.68 -16.43 21.64
CA MET A 78 -1.71 -15.46 21.29
C MET A 78 -1.78 -14.28 22.26
N LEU A 79 -1.59 -14.51 23.56
CA LEU A 79 -1.48 -13.43 24.55
C LEU A 79 -0.24 -12.56 24.32
N TYR A 80 0.89 -13.17 23.96
CA TYR A 80 2.09 -12.46 23.55
C TYR A 80 1.84 -11.60 22.31
N ALA A 81 1.23 -12.16 21.26
CA ALA A 81 0.89 -11.41 20.06
C ALA A 81 -0.06 -10.24 20.37
N GLN A 82 -1.12 -10.48 21.17
CA GLN A 82 -2.05 -9.44 21.61
C GLN A 82 -1.33 -8.30 22.33
N ASN A 83 -0.44 -8.61 23.27
CA ASN A 83 0.33 -7.60 23.98
C ASN A 83 1.31 -6.86 23.06
N TRP A 84 1.96 -7.55 22.13
CA TRP A 84 2.89 -6.96 21.18
C TRP A 84 2.19 -5.93 20.27
N TYR A 85 1.04 -6.28 19.68
CA TYR A 85 0.26 -5.35 18.84
C TYR A 85 -0.24 -4.14 19.65
N GLY A 86 -0.65 -4.36 20.91
CA GLY A 86 -1.07 -3.27 21.81
C GLY A 86 0.06 -2.27 22.10
N ASN A 87 1.25 -2.79 22.44
CA ASN A 87 2.45 -1.97 22.66
C ASN A 87 2.89 -1.24 21.38
N ALA A 88 2.80 -1.90 20.22
CA ALA A 88 3.12 -1.29 18.93
C ALA A 88 2.15 -0.15 18.59
N MET A 89 0.85 -0.33 18.82
CA MET A 89 -0.17 0.71 18.67
C MET A 89 0.05 1.87 19.65
N GLN A 90 0.47 1.58 20.89
CA GLN A 90 0.81 2.60 21.88
C GLN A 90 2.02 3.41 21.43
N ALA A 91 3.07 2.75 20.94
CA ALA A 91 4.27 3.41 20.41
C ALA A 91 3.97 4.28 19.18
N ALA A 92 2.98 3.89 18.37
CA ALA A 92 2.48 4.66 17.23
C ALA A 92 1.51 5.80 17.63
N GLY A 93 1.23 5.99 18.93
CA GLY A 93 0.41 7.10 19.43
C GLY A 93 -1.10 6.87 19.42
N TYR A 94 -1.57 5.63 19.19
CA TYR A 94 -3.00 5.27 19.21
C TYR A 94 -3.49 4.76 20.58
N GLY A 95 -2.62 4.77 21.59
CA GLY A 95 -2.86 4.15 22.89
C GLY A 95 -2.69 2.63 22.84
N ASN A 96 -2.80 1.97 24.00
CA ASN A 96 -2.67 0.50 24.10
C ASN A 96 -3.93 -0.21 23.57
N LYS A 97 -4.10 -0.15 22.24
CA LYS A 97 -5.23 -0.72 21.51
C LYS A 97 -4.77 -1.99 20.81
N THR A 98 -5.45 -3.10 21.06
CA THR A 98 -5.08 -4.41 20.50
C THR A 98 -6.31 -5.19 20.05
N PHE A 99 -6.13 -6.29 19.32
CA PHE A 99 -7.22 -7.15 18.91
C PHE A 99 -7.81 -7.92 20.11
N GLY A 100 -9.12 -8.12 20.13
CA GLY A 100 -9.81 -8.90 21.15
C GLY A 100 -9.62 -10.40 20.98
N LEU A 101 -9.51 -11.11 22.10
CA LEU A 101 -9.51 -12.58 22.19
C LEU A 101 -10.59 -13.04 23.16
N ALA A 102 -11.31 -14.10 22.79
CA ALA A 102 -12.30 -14.72 23.67
C ALA A 102 -11.61 -15.60 24.73
N PRO A 103 -12.04 -15.57 26.00
CA PRO A 103 -11.51 -16.46 27.03
C PRO A 103 -12.13 -17.87 26.94
N ASP A 104 -11.36 -18.90 27.29
CA ASP A 104 -11.87 -20.27 27.42
C ASP A 104 -12.54 -20.46 28.80
N GLY A 105 -13.82 -20.09 28.88
CA GLY A 105 -14.59 -20.15 30.12
C GLY A 105 -14.00 -19.25 31.20
N SER A 106 -13.81 -19.79 32.41
CA SER A 106 -13.15 -19.09 33.51
C SER A 106 -11.64 -19.30 33.56
N SER A 107 -11.06 -20.04 32.61
CA SER A 107 -9.62 -20.20 32.53
C SER A 107 -9.02 -18.91 31.96
N GLN A 108 -7.90 -18.45 32.48
CA GLN A 108 -7.17 -17.29 31.94
C GLN A 108 -6.50 -17.59 30.58
N LYS A 109 -7.01 -18.57 29.83
CA LYS A 109 -6.51 -19.00 28.53
C LYS A 109 -7.41 -18.48 27.42
N VAL A 110 -6.82 -18.35 26.24
CA VAL A 110 -7.53 -18.00 25.01
C VAL A 110 -8.40 -19.19 24.58
N GLN A 111 -9.64 -18.90 24.19
CA GLN A 111 -10.50 -19.87 23.53
C GLN A 111 -9.90 -20.24 22.18
N ILE A 112 -9.52 -21.51 22.05
CA ILE A 112 -9.06 -22.08 20.79
C ILE A 112 -10.05 -23.17 20.38
N ILE A 113 -10.73 -22.92 19.26
CA ILE A 113 -11.80 -23.75 18.73
C ILE A 113 -11.17 -24.92 17.99
N LEU A 114 -11.26 -26.12 18.56
CA LEU A 114 -10.76 -27.34 17.94
C LEU A 114 -11.74 -27.85 16.89
N ILE A 115 -11.31 -27.94 15.64
CA ILE A 115 -12.07 -28.52 14.53
C ILE A 115 -11.28 -29.70 13.96
N ARG A 116 -11.89 -30.87 13.90
CA ARG A 116 -11.33 -32.02 13.16
C ARG A 116 -11.89 -31.99 11.74
N GLY A 117 -10.99 -31.86 10.77
CA GLY A 117 -11.32 -31.87 9.36
C GLY A 117 -11.84 -33.23 8.92
N ASN A 118 -12.72 -33.22 7.92
CA ASN A 118 -13.33 -34.43 7.38
C ASN A 118 -12.38 -35.26 6.51
N SER A 119 -11.30 -34.66 6.01
CA SER A 119 -10.39 -35.26 5.04
C SER A 119 -8.95 -35.35 5.58
N PRO A 120 -8.09 -36.22 5.02
CA PRO A 120 -6.68 -36.25 5.37
C PRO A 120 -5.94 -35.02 4.84
N LYS A 121 -4.77 -34.72 5.41
CA LYS A 121 -3.94 -33.54 5.09
C LYS A 121 -3.62 -33.41 3.59
N ALA A 122 -3.46 -34.54 2.90
CA ALA A 122 -3.17 -34.59 1.47
C ALA A 122 -4.31 -34.01 0.61
N THR A 123 -5.57 -34.11 1.07
CA THR A 123 -6.73 -33.56 0.37
C THR A 123 -6.77 -32.04 0.43
N TYR A 124 -6.41 -31.45 1.57
CA TYR A 124 -6.36 -30.00 1.71
C TYR A 124 -5.12 -29.39 1.06
N GLY A 125 -3.95 -30.00 1.31
CA GLY A 125 -2.65 -29.50 0.84
C GLY A 125 -2.47 -28.01 1.14
N GLN A 126 -2.13 -27.25 0.10
CA GLN A 126 -1.89 -25.79 0.13
C GLN A 126 -3.14 -24.92 -0.02
N SER A 127 -4.34 -25.53 -0.14
CA SER A 127 -5.55 -24.78 -0.48
C SER A 127 -6.16 -24.09 0.73
N SER A 128 -5.83 -22.81 0.94
CA SER A 128 -6.44 -21.98 2.00
C SER A 128 -7.98 -22.04 1.98
N SER A 129 -8.59 -21.99 0.79
CA SER A 129 -10.05 -22.02 0.65
C SER A 129 -10.68 -23.34 1.09
N ALA A 130 -9.96 -24.47 0.99
CA ALA A 130 -10.47 -25.76 1.44
C ALA A 130 -10.65 -25.81 2.96
N TYR A 131 -9.67 -25.31 3.72
CA TYR A 131 -9.78 -25.20 5.19
C TYR A 131 -10.87 -24.20 5.58
N ILE A 132 -10.89 -23.03 4.96
CA ILE A 132 -11.86 -21.96 5.26
C ILE A 132 -13.30 -22.46 5.05
N THR A 133 -13.55 -23.24 4.00
CA THR A 133 -14.88 -23.78 3.70
C THR A 133 -15.41 -24.65 4.85
N GLU A 134 -14.59 -25.56 5.40
CA GLU A 134 -15.01 -26.40 6.53
C GLU A 134 -15.12 -25.62 7.84
N VAL A 135 -14.23 -24.63 8.07
CA VAL A 135 -14.29 -23.75 9.23
C VAL A 135 -15.56 -22.90 9.21
N ASP A 136 -15.95 -22.35 8.07
CA ASP A 136 -17.18 -21.58 7.93
C ASP A 136 -18.43 -22.46 8.06
N ALA A 137 -18.40 -23.68 7.54
CA ALA A 137 -19.47 -24.65 7.78
C ALA A 137 -19.62 -24.96 9.28
N TYR A 138 -18.51 -25.10 10.01
CA TYR A 138 -18.54 -25.27 11.47
C TYR A 138 -19.14 -24.05 12.17
N PHE A 139 -18.73 -22.84 11.79
CA PHE A 139 -19.29 -21.61 12.35
C PHE A 139 -20.78 -21.42 12.03
N SER A 140 -21.25 -21.89 10.87
CA SER A 140 -22.69 -21.83 10.55
C SER A 140 -23.57 -22.62 11.52
N THR A 141 -23.01 -23.68 12.12
CA THR A 141 -23.69 -24.51 13.14
C THR A 141 -23.35 -24.09 14.57
N HIS A 142 -22.32 -23.25 14.76
CA HIS A 142 -21.86 -22.71 16.04
C HIS A 142 -21.66 -21.19 15.98
N PRO A 143 -22.70 -20.41 15.64
CA PRO A 143 -22.55 -18.99 15.31
C PRO A 143 -21.96 -18.14 16.45
N GLY A 144 -22.18 -18.54 17.71
CA GLY A 144 -21.63 -17.85 18.87
C GLY A 144 -20.10 -17.88 18.99
N LEU A 145 -19.41 -18.75 18.25
CA LEU A 145 -17.95 -18.86 18.27
C LEU A 145 -17.25 -17.89 17.30
N LYS A 146 -17.97 -17.35 16.32
CA LYS A 146 -17.46 -16.35 15.37
C LYS A 146 -18.07 -14.99 15.68
N THR A 147 -17.37 -14.22 16.51
CA THR A 147 -17.84 -12.90 16.96
C THR A 147 -17.34 -11.73 16.10
N SER A 148 -16.48 -11.99 15.11
CA SER A 148 -16.01 -11.01 14.14
C SER A 148 -15.82 -11.65 12.77
N ASN A 149 -15.46 -10.84 11.76
CA ASN A 149 -15.11 -11.35 10.44
C ASN A 149 -13.71 -11.98 10.39
N HIS A 150 -12.90 -11.84 11.45
CA HIS A 150 -11.48 -12.21 11.46
C HIS A 150 -11.24 -13.57 12.09
N VAL A 151 -10.51 -14.43 11.40
CA VAL A 151 -10.24 -15.81 11.84
C VAL A 151 -8.77 -16.17 11.64
N LEU A 152 -8.12 -16.66 12.69
CA LEU A 152 -6.83 -17.34 12.62
C LEU A 152 -7.08 -18.85 12.61
N ILE A 153 -6.58 -19.55 11.60
CA ILE A 153 -6.60 -21.01 11.50
C ILE A 153 -5.17 -21.51 11.69
N LEU A 154 -4.95 -22.25 12.77
CA LEU A 154 -3.70 -22.94 13.07
C LEU A 154 -3.82 -24.40 12.63
N LEU A 155 -2.80 -24.88 11.93
CA LEU A 155 -2.72 -26.25 11.41
C LEU A 155 -1.50 -26.95 12.04
N PRO A 156 -1.61 -28.19 12.56
CA PRO A 156 -0.42 -28.95 12.92
C PRO A 156 0.52 -29.08 11.72
N ALA A 157 1.84 -28.99 11.95
CA ALA A 157 2.83 -29.22 10.90
C ALA A 157 2.66 -30.61 10.25
N PHE A 158 2.66 -30.67 8.92
CA PHE A 158 2.45 -31.91 8.16
C PHE A 158 3.66 -32.87 8.22
N GLY A 159 4.80 -32.38 8.69
CA GLY A 159 6.02 -33.15 8.90
C GLY A 159 7.20 -32.24 9.23
N TYR A 160 8.36 -32.86 9.41
CA TYR A 160 9.61 -32.17 9.72
C TYR A 160 10.73 -32.65 8.79
N ASP A 161 11.56 -31.72 8.30
CA ASP A 161 12.87 -31.99 7.76
C ASP A 161 13.90 -32.09 8.89
N ASN A 162 14.46 -33.28 9.06
CA ASN A 162 15.46 -33.58 10.08
C ASN A 162 16.90 -33.32 9.61
N ASN A 163 17.10 -32.90 8.35
CA ASN A 163 18.44 -32.71 7.78
C ASN A 163 18.94 -31.26 7.87
N SER A 164 18.14 -30.36 8.48
CA SER A 164 18.54 -28.97 8.69
C SER A 164 19.62 -28.83 9.77
N THR A 165 20.59 -27.95 9.53
CA THR A 165 21.58 -27.53 10.52
C THR A 165 20.97 -26.72 11.67
N GLU A 166 19.71 -26.29 11.54
CA GLU A 166 18.92 -25.53 12.52
C GLU A 166 18.11 -26.44 13.46
N GLY A 167 18.28 -27.76 13.35
CA GLY A 167 17.43 -28.78 13.98
C GLY A 167 16.15 -29.07 13.19
N PRO A 168 15.30 -30.03 13.63
CA PRO A 168 14.10 -30.45 12.91
C PRO A 168 13.17 -29.29 12.53
N GLN A 169 13.10 -28.92 11.25
CA GLN A 169 12.28 -27.82 10.77
C GLN A 169 10.95 -28.33 10.22
N PRO A 170 9.81 -27.67 10.50
CA PRO A 170 8.56 -27.99 9.82
C PRO A 170 8.72 -27.90 8.30
N LEU A 171 8.08 -28.83 7.57
CA LEU A 171 8.11 -28.81 6.11
C LEU A 171 7.44 -27.54 5.58
N GLU A 172 8.17 -26.79 4.76
CA GLU A 172 7.67 -25.61 4.07
C GLU A 172 7.03 -26.00 2.73
N GLY A 173 6.07 -25.21 2.26
CA GLY A 173 5.48 -25.42 0.94
C GLY A 173 4.47 -26.58 0.83
N VAL A 174 4.13 -27.24 1.94
CA VAL A 174 3.18 -28.37 1.95
C VAL A 174 1.80 -28.06 2.55
N GLN A 175 1.67 -26.94 3.27
CA GLN A 175 0.44 -26.45 3.88
C GLN A 175 0.44 -24.91 3.92
N PRO A 176 -0.73 -24.26 3.94
CA PRO A 176 -0.81 -22.81 3.79
C PRO A 176 -0.21 -22.08 4.98
N PHE A 177 0.45 -20.96 4.68
CA PHE A 177 1.00 -20.01 5.62
C PHE A 177 0.88 -18.63 4.97
N ASN A 178 -0.31 -18.05 5.05
CA ASN A 178 -0.66 -16.84 4.30
C ASN A 178 -1.91 -16.17 4.88
N GLY A 179 -2.00 -14.85 4.69
CA GLY A 179 -3.26 -14.11 4.72
C GLY A 179 -4.21 -14.53 3.58
N TYR A 180 -5.52 -14.52 3.84
CA TYR A 180 -6.58 -14.77 2.86
C TYR A 180 -7.84 -13.96 3.21
N GLY A 181 -7.93 -12.73 2.69
CA GLY A 181 -8.99 -11.80 3.09
C GLY A 181 -8.94 -11.49 4.58
N LYS A 182 -9.98 -11.86 5.33
CA LYS A 182 -10.03 -11.73 6.81
C LYS A 182 -9.56 -12.98 7.56
N TYR A 183 -9.04 -13.96 6.83
CA TYR A 183 -8.49 -15.18 7.39
C TYR A 183 -6.98 -15.11 7.37
N CYS A 184 -6.35 -15.75 8.34
CA CYS A 184 -4.94 -16.05 8.34
C CYS A 184 -4.78 -17.55 8.58
N LEU A 185 -3.96 -18.22 7.78
CA LEU A 185 -3.56 -19.60 8.01
C LEU A 185 -2.11 -19.63 8.45
N ALA A 186 -1.84 -20.33 9.54
CA ALA A 186 -0.49 -20.51 10.07
C ALA A 186 -0.31 -21.91 10.64
N MET A 187 0.93 -22.25 10.98
CA MET A 187 1.32 -23.59 11.38
C MET A 187 1.61 -23.67 12.88
N ASP A 188 0.93 -24.57 13.59
CA ASP A 188 1.37 -25.02 14.91
C ASP A 188 2.49 -26.04 14.78
N ASN A 189 3.58 -25.77 15.47
CA ASN A 189 4.76 -26.62 15.54
C ASN A 189 5.44 -26.42 16.90
N VAL A 190 6.44 -27.24 17.20
CA VAL A 190 7.18 -27.19 18.48
C VAL A 190 7.85 -25.84 18.80
N TYR A 191 8.05 -24.98 17.79
CA TYR A 191 8.63 -23.64 17.96
C TYR A 191 7.58 -22.55 18.26
N MET A 192 6.28 -22.84 18.16
CA MET A 192 5.20 -22.04 18.77
C MET A 192 5.23 -22.18 20.30
N ASN A 193 6.28 -21.68 20.95
CA ASN A 193 6.48 -21.85 22.39
C ASN A 193 7.19 -20.64 22.98
N MET A 194 6.58 -19.98 23.96
CA MET A 194 7.13 -18.80 24.61
C MET A 194 8.47 -19.02 25.30
N ALA A 195 8.79 -20.26 25.69
CA ALA A 195 10.11 -20.60 26.24
C ALA A 195 11.26 -20.41 25.25
N LEU A 196 10.96 -20.27 23.94
CA LEU A 196 11.94 -20.06 22.88
C LEU A 196 12.02 -18.59 22.42
N LYS A 197 11.25 -17.69 23.04
CA LYS A 197 11.29 -16.24 22.77
C LYS A 197 12.71 -15.72 22.90
N GLY A 198 13.23 -15.07 21.85
CA GLY A 198 14.58 -14.49 21.82
C GLY A 198 15.75 -15.51 21.78
N VAL A 199 15.48 -16.82 21.74
CA VAL A 199 16.53 -17.84 21.68
C VAL A 199 17.08 -17.98 20.26
N MET A 200 18.40 -17.81 20.10
CA MET A 200 19.11 -18.01 18.85
C MET A 200 19.50 -19.48 18.67
N ASN A 201 19.20 -20.07 17.52
CA ASN A 201 19.73 -21.36 17.08
C ASN A 201 20.84 -21.14 16.04
N PRO A 202 21.65 -22.17 15.71
CA PRO A 202 22.53 -22.11 14.54
C PRO A 202 21.71 -21.70 13.31
N GLY A 203 22.12 -20.64 12.62
CA GLY A 203 21.45 -20.13 11.42
C GLY A 203 20.35 -19.08 11.66
N ARG A 204 19.46 -19.24 12.66
CA ARG A 204 18.34 -18.30 12.91
C ARG A 204 17.61 -18.47 14.26
N ASN A 205 16.63 -17.59 14.53
CA ASN A 205 15.66 -17.75 15.62
C ASN A 205 14.37 -18.41 15.10
N ASN A 206 14.05 -19.62 15.60
CA ASN A 206 12.90 -20.40 15.14
C ASN A 206 11.56 -19.88 15.70
N PHE A 207 11.57 -19.30 16.91
CA PHE A 207 10.40 -18.62 17.46
C PHE A 207 10.02 -17.44 16.56
N ALA A 208 10.97 -16.61 16.16
CA ALA A 208 10.75 -15.49 15.26
C ALA A 208 10.18 -15.98 13.93
N LYS A 209 10.83 -16.93 13.26
CA LYS A 209 10.37 -17.50 11.98
C LYS A 209 8.88 -17.88 12.02
N TRP A 210 8.47 -18.64 13.03
CA TRP A 210 7.12 -19.19 13.05
C TRP A 210 6.11 -18.27 13.76
N VAL A 211 6.44 -17.69 14.92
CA VAL A 211 5.51 -16.83 15.68
C VAL A 211 5.45 -15.46 15.02
N GLY A 212 6.60 -14.90 14.66
CA GLY A 212 6.66 -13.67 13.87
C GLY A 212 6.03 -13.84 12.50
N GLY A 213 6.24 -14.99 11.84
CA GLY A 213 5.53 -15.33 10.61
C GLY A 213 4.01 -15.32 10.80
N MET A 214 3.50 -16.00 11.84
CA MET A 214 2.07 -16.02 12.16
C MET A 214 1.55 -14.60 12.42
N MET A 215 2.30 -13.77 13.16
CA MET A 215 1.92 -12.39 13.43
C MET A 215 1.84 -11.56 12.13
N HIS A 216 2.82 -11.70 11.23
CA HIS A 216 2.77 -11.09 9.89
C HIS A 216 1.50 -11.49 9.13
N GLU A 217 1.21 -12.80 9.05
CA GLU A 217 0.02 -13.28 8.34
C GLU A 217 -1.31 -12.81 8.98
N ILE A 218 -1.36 -12.71 10.31
CA ILE A 218 -2.50 -12.13 11.01
C ILE A 218 -2.64 -10.64 10.69
N GLY A 219 -1.54 -9.91 10.51
CA GLY A 219 -1.55 -8.53 10.05
C GLY A 219 -2.28 -8.37 8.71
N HIS A 220 -2.14 -9.32 7.78
CA HIS A 220 -2.92 -9.35 6.55
C HIS A 220 -4.42 -9.56 6.80
N ALA A 221 -4.78 -10.48 7.71
CA ALA A 221 -6.18 -10.65 8.11
C ALA A 221 -6.76 -9.34 8.68
N PHE A 222 -5.92 -8.55 9.36
CA PHE A 222 -6.25 -7.22 9.87
C PHE A 222 -6.26 -6.11 8.80
N ASN A 223 -6.19 -6.46 7.51
CA ASN A 223 -6.16 -5.60 6.32
C ASN A 223 -4.82 -4.97 5.95
N ALA A 224 -3.74 -5.21 6.69
CA ALA A 224 -2.48 -4.56 6.35
C ALA A 224 -1.86 -5.22 5.10
N PRO A 225 -1.55 -4.45 4.04
CA PRO A 225 -0.68 -4.93 2.97
C PRO A 225 0.77 -4.97 3.45
N HIS A 226 1.69 -5.47 2.62
CA HIS A 226 3.11 -5.30 2.90
C HIS A 226 3.51 -3.83 2.83
N ASP A 227 4.59 -3.50 3.52
CA ASP A 227 5.26 -2.23 3.38
C ASP A 227 6.76 -2.33 3.73
N LYS A 228 7.43 -1.18 3.73
CA LYS A 228 8.84 -1.02 4.08
C LYS A 228 9.03 0.23 4.94
N GLN A 229 9.97 0.13 5.87
CA GLN A 229 10.45 1.27 6.66
C GLN A 229 11.06 2.36 5.77
N MET A 230 10.96 3.60 6.23
CA MET A 230 11.73 4.70 5.67
C MET A 230 13.24 4.46 5.84
N VAL A 231 14.08 5.03 4.97
CA VAL A 231 15.55 4.88 5.05
C VAL A 231 16.10 5.28 6.42
N SER A 232 15.62 6.38 7.01
CA SER A 232 16.07 6.84 8.32
C SER A 232 15.62 5.94 9.48
N GLN A 233 14.53 5.19 9.30
CA GLN A 233 14.04 4.23 10.28
C GLN A 233 14.87 2.93 10.28
N ASN A 234 15.65 2.67 9.23
CA ASN A 234 16.47 1.47 9.09
C ASN A 234 17.82 1.53 9.82
N ILE A 235 17.84 2.10 11.04
CA ILE A 235 19.07 2.30 11.82
C ILE A 235 18.89 1.69 13.22
N TRP A 236 19.72 0.70 13.55
CA TRP A 236 19.88 0.16 14.91
C TRP A 236 21.38 0.03 15.25
N PRO A 237 21.83 0.40 16.46
CA PRO A 237 23.24 0.25 16.84
C PRO A 237 23.71 -1.22 16.73
N GLY A 238 24.81 -1.46 15.99
CA GLY A 238 25.39 -2.79 15.83
C GLY A 238 24.72 -3.69 14.78
N ALA A 239 23.61 -3.29 14.16
CA ALA A 239 23.01 -3.99 13.00
C ALA A 239 22.10 -3.06 12.18
N ASN A 240 22.20 -3.08 10.85
CA ASN A 240 21.41 -2.21 9.95
C ASN A 240 19.97 -2.69 9.69
N PHE A 241 19.17 -3.11 10.69
CA PHE A 241 17.85 -3.68 10.41
C PHE A 241 16.81 -3.44 11.53
N LYS A 242 16.06 -2.34 11.41
CA LYS A 242 14.75 -2.17 12.05
C LYS A 242 13.70 -2.17 10.94
N GLU A 243 12.78 -3.12 10.97
CA GLU A 243 11.80 -3.32 9.89
C GLU A 243 10.39 -3.50 10.48
N PRO A 244 9.32 -3.09 9.76
CA PRO A 244 7.95 -3.24 10.24
C PRO A 244 7.48 -4.69 10.14
N ILE A 245 6.44 -5.06 10.89
CA ILE A 245 5.92 -6.43 10.94
C ILE A 245 5.43 -6.92 9.59
N MET A 246 4.91 -6.03 8.74
CA MET A 246 4.47 -6.37 7.38
C MET A 246 5.58 -6.34 6.33
N ALA A 247 6.84 -6.15 6.75
CA ALA A 247 8.03 -6.42 5.94
C ALA A 247 8.61 -7.81 6.26
N LEU A 248 9.95 -7.95 6.35
CA LEU A 248 10.64 -9.20 6.65
C LEU A 248 11.05 -9.32 8.14
N SER A 249 10.54 -8.44 9.00
CA SER A 249 10.87 -8.44 10.43
C SER A 249 10.30 -9.65 11.18
N ASN A 250 9.33 -10.34 10.60
CA ASN A 250 8.79 -11.60 11.09
C ASN A 250 9.92 -12.60 11.41
N TYR A 251 10.97 -12.68 10.58
CA TYR A 251 12.11 -13.57 10.82
C TYR A 251 13.04 -13.14 11.97
N TYR A 252 12.86 -11.95 12.53
CA TYR A 252 13.75 -11.34 13.51
C TYR A 252 13.05 -10.86 14.78
N LEU A 253 11.75 -11.16 14.95
CA LEU A 253 10.99 -10.85 16.15
C LEU A 253 11.76 -11.24 17.42
N GLU A 254 11.86 -10.32 18.38
CA GLU A 254 12.62 -10.47 19.66
C GLU A 254 14.14 -10.63 19.53
N VAL A 255 14.68 -10.67 18.30
CA VAL A 255 16.13 -10.66 18.03
C VAL A 255 16.59 -9.28 17.58
N ARG A 256 15.73 -8.56 16.85
CA ARG A 256 15.93 -7.20 16.38
C ARG A 256 14.66 -6.38 16.59
N PRO A 257 14.75 -5.04 16.61
CA PRO A 257 13.58 -4.19 16.70
C PRO A 257 12.62 -4.45 15.53
N CYS A 258 11.42 -4.87 15.89
CA CYS A 258 10.26 -4.96 15.00
C CYS A 258 9.24 -3.91 15.46
N PHE A 259 8.54 -3.28 14.53
CA PHE A 259 7.57 -2.22 14.83
C PHE A 259 6.39 -2.26 13.87
N ILE A 260 5.46 -1.33 14.00
CA ILE A 260 4.42 -1.08 13.00
C ILE A 260 4.60 0.30 12.36
N THR A 261 4.35 0.44 11.06
CA THR A 261 4.37 1.76 10.40
C THR A 261 3.14 2.60 10.77
N ASP A 262 3.19 3.90 10.49
CA ASP A 262 2.04 4.78 10.69
C ASP A 262 0.83 4.35 9.83
N ALA A 263 1.09 3.75 8.67
CA ALA A 263 0.06 3.23 7.79
C ALA A 263 -0.60 1.98 8.37
N GLU A 264 0.19 1.01 8.84
CA GLU A 264 -0.30 -0.17 9.55
C GLU A 264 -1.10 0.22 10.80
N ALA A 265 -0.57 1.14 11.63
CA ALA A 265 -1.25 1.60 12.83
C ALA A 265 -2.61 2.26 12.52
N ALA A 266 -2.70 3.05 11.45
CA ALA A 266 -3.96 3.63 10.98
C ALA A 266 -4.96 2.57 10.53
N ILE A 267 -4.51 1.51 9.86
CA ILE A 267 -5.34 0.38 9.44
C ILE A 267 -5.84 -0.40 10.67
N PHE A 268 -4.95 -0.78 11.57
CA PHE A 268 -5.28 -1.52 12.78
C PHE A 268 -6.23 -0.73 13.69
N ASN A 269 -6.06 0.60 13.78
CA ASN A 269 -6.96 1.45 14.55
C ASN A 269 -8.44 1.30 14.12
N ASN A 270 -8.71 1.08 12.84
CA ASN A 270 -10.08 0.88 12.32
C ASN A 270 -10.38 -0.58 11.97
N CYS A 271 -9.55 -1.52 12.43
CA CYS A 271 -9.84 -2.94 12.28
C CYS A 271 -10.92 -3.37 13.30
N GLU A 272 -11.88 -4.17 12.86
CA GLU A 272 -13.05 -4.60 13.66
C GLU A 272 -12.63 -5.19 15.01
N VAL A 273 -11.64 -6.08 15.03
CA VAL A 273 -11.21 -6.76 16.25
C VAL A 273 -10.41 -5.89 17.19
N PHE A 274 -9.88 -4.74 16.74
CA PHE A 274 -9.18 -3.78 17.59
C PHE A 274 -10.13 -2.82 18.32
N ASN A 275 -11.44 -2.93 18.08
CA ASN A 275 -12.44 -2.00 18.58
C ASN A 275 -13.56 -2.74 19.33
N ASN A 276 -13.91 -2.22 20.50
CA ASN A 276 -15.03 -2.72 21.31
C ASN A 276 -16.27 -1.80 21.27
N ASP A 277 -16.46 -1.09 20.15
CA ASP A 277 -17.64 -0.23 19.93
C ASP A 277 -18.83 -1.04 19.37
N SER A 278 -19.90 -0.36 18.96
CA SER A 278 -21.08 -0.96 18.35
C SER A 278 -21.20 -0.69 16.83
N LYS A 279 -20.11 -0.30 16.15
CA LYS A 279 -20.16 0.05 14.73
C LYS A 279 -20.35 -1.18 13.85
N THR A 280 -20.96 -0.97 12.70
CA THR A 280 -20.96 -1.95 11.60
C THR A 280 -19.68 -1.79 10.80
N TYR A 281 -18.87 -2.84 10.76
CA TYR A 281 -17.63 -2.86 9.99
C TYR A 281 -17.84 -3.39 8.58
N TYR A 282 -16.99 -2.93 7.66
CA TYR A 282 -16.87 -3.47 6.30
C TYR A 282 -18.13 -3.40 5.43
N GLY A 283 -19.07 -2.51 5.76
CA GLY A 283 -20.17 -2.13 4.87
C GLY A 283 -19.65 -1.36 3.64
N ASN A 284 -20.43 -1.35 2.55
CA ASN A 284 -20.01 -0.75 1.28
C ASN A 284 -19.69 0.74 1.42
N VAL A 285 -18.50 1.15 0.96
CA VAL A 285 -18.05 2.54 0.91
C VAL A 285 -17.40 2.79 -0.44
N THR A 286 -17.72 3.92 -1.07
CA THR A 286 -17.00 4.42 -2.24
C THR A 286 -16.28 5.71 -1.88
N ALA A 287 -15.13 5.93 -2.51
CA ALA A 287 -14.41 7.18 -2.43
C ALA A 287 -13.70 7.47 -3.76
N THR A 288 -13.59 8.74 -4.10
CA THR A 288 -12.98 9.18 -5.36
C THR A 288 -12.15 10.41 -5.11
N ILE A 289 -10.91 10.42 -5.61
CA ILE A 289 -10.06 11.62 -5.63
C ILE A 289 -10.50 12.47 -6.83
N ASN A 290 -11.22 13.55 -6.56
CA ASN A 290 -11.75 14.46 -7.58
C ASN A 290 -10.67 15.38 -8.15
N LYS A 291 -9.70 15.76 -7.31
CA LYS A 291 -8.56 16.60 -7.69
C LYS A 291 -7.31 16.09 -6.99
N ILE A 292 -6.20 16.03 -7.72
CA ILE A 292 -4.88 15.65 -7.20
C ILE A 292 -3.87 16.69 -7.65
N TYR A 293 -3.00 17.12 -6.75
CA TYR A 293 -1.89 18.01 -7.02
C TYR A 293 -0.63 17.39 -6.43
N ALA A 294 0.33 17.04 -7.27
CA ALA A 294 1.59 16.43 -6.91
C ALA A 294 2.76 17.15 -7.58
N ASN A 295 3.74 17.56 -6.78
CA ASN A 295 4.95 18.19 -7.26
C ASN A 295 6.15 17.84 -6.40
N TYR A 296 7.34 17.92 -6.99
CA TYR A 296 8.57 18.00 -6.21
C TYR A 296 8.72 19.44 -5.70
N ASP A 297 8.89 19.59 -4.39
CA ASP A 297 9.23 20.85 -3.75
C ASP A 297 10.74 20.86 -3.47
N ALA A 298 11.47 21.71 -4.18
CA ALA A 298 12.92 21.79 -4.07
C ALA A 298 13.40 22.36 -2.72
N ALA A 299 12.62 23.24 -2.08
CA ALA A 299 12.98 23.79 -0.77
C ALA A 299 12.86 22.73 0.33
N GLN A 300 11.87 21.85 0.21
CA GLN A 300 11.64 20.75 1.16
C GLN A 300 12.36 19.45 0.76
N SER A 301 12.92 19.37 -0.46
CA SER A 301 13.48 18.13 -1.04
C SER A 301 12.49 16.95 -0.95
N ALA A 302 11.22 17.22 -1.21
CA ALA A 302 10.12 16.29 -0.93
C ALA A 302 9.11 16.22 -2.08
N ILE A 303 8.47 15.06 -2.21
CA ILE A 303 7.21 14.93 -2.95
C ILE A 303 6.11 15.52 -2.08
N VAL A 304 5.42 16.53 -2.58
CA VAL A 304 4.25 17.11 -1.91
C VAL A 304 3.01 16.70 -2.69
N VAL A 305 2.08 16.03 -2.02
CA VAL A 305 0.81 15.61 -2.61
C VAL A 305 -0.34 16.20 -1.81
N SER A 306 -1.30 16.77 -2.51
CA SER A 306 -2.57 17.22 -1.93
C SER A 306 -3.71 16.91 -2.86
N GLY A 307 -4.93 16.93 -2.36
CA GLY A 307 -6.08 16.65 -3.19
C GLY A 307 -7.40 16.91 -2.51
N LYS A 308 -8.45 16.76 -3.30
CA LYS A 308 -9.84 16.75 -2.85
C LYS A 308 -10.49 15.42 -3.19
N TYR A 309 -11.38 14.95 -2.32
CA TYR A 309 -12.09 13.69 -2.49
C TYR A 309 -13.56 13.81 -2.12
N SER A 310 -14.35 12.90 -2.66
CA SER A 310 -15.72 12.60 -2.21
C SER A 310 -15.74 11.20 -1.63
N SER A 311 -16.53 10.96 -0.59
CA SER A 311 -16.75 9.61 -0.07
C SER A 311 -18.17 9.45 0.47
N THR A 312 -18.71 8.23 0.36
CA THR A 312 -19.96 7.83 1.03
C THR A 312 -19.75 7.41 2.49
N GLY A 313 -18.50 7.26 2.93
CA GLY A 313 -18.11 6.95 4.30
C GLY A 313 -17.21 8.02 4.91
N THR A 314 -16.89 7.88 6.19
CA THR A 314 -16.00 8.80 6.90
C THR A 314 -14.55 8.34 6.74
N VAL A 315 -13.73 9.12 6.05
CA VAL A 315 -12.27 8.89 5.98
C VAL A 315 -11.63 9.31 7.29
N SER A 316 -10.96 8.40 8.00
CA SER A 316 -10.23 8.72 9.23
C SER A 316 -8.76 9.04 8.99
N LYS A 317 -8.15 8.40 7.99
CA LYS A 317 -6.74 8.53 7.62
C LYS A 317 -6.55 8.37 6.12
N VAL A 318 -5.54 9.07 5.60
CA VAL A 318 -5.07 8.92 4.23
C VAL A 318 -3.66 8.32 4.27
N LEU A 319 -3.46 7.22 3.55
CA LEU A 319 -2.19 6.51 3.48
C LEU A 319 -1.57 6.71 2.10
N TYR A 320 -0.26 6.69 2.05
CA TYR A 320 0.53 6.88 0.83
C TYR A 320 1.59 5.80 0.79
N TYR A 321 1.50 4.91 -0.19
CA TYR A 321 2.50 3.86 -0.44
C TYR A 321 3.26 4.26 -1.69
N ASN A 322 4.58 4.47 -1.57
CA ASN A 322 5.46 4.70 -2.71
C ASN A 322 6.16 3.39 -3.04
N ASP A 323 5.65 2.71 -4.06
CA ASP A 323 6.01 1.34 -4.42
C ASP A 323 6.86 1.32 -5.71
N PRO A 324 8.17 1.03 -5.62
CA PRO A 324 9.03 0.87 -6.79
C PRO A 324 8.88 -0.50 -7.44
N ASN A 325 8.84 -0.51 -8.77
CA ASN A 325 8.98 -1.74 -9.55
C ASN A 325 10.46 -2.12 -9.73
N VAL A 326 11.02 -2.82 -8.73
CA VAL A 326 12.40 -3.30 -8.67
C VAL A 326 12.48 -4.70 -8.05
N ASN A 327 13.41 -5.53 -8.51
CA ASN A 327 13.65 -6.87 -7.95
C ASN A 327 12.42 -7.80 -7.95
N ASN A 328 11.51 -7.64 -8.92
CA ASN A 328 10.24 -8.38 -9.02
C ASN A 328 9.23 -8.09 -7.89
N GLU A 329 9.55 -7.15 -7.00
CA GLU A 329 8.64 -6.38 -6.15
C GLU A 329 8.24 -5.13 -6.97
N GLY A 330 6.96 -4.82 -7.08
CA GLY A 330 6.41 -3.77 -7.93
C GLY A 330 4.89 -3.85 -8.06
N THR A 331 4.36 -3.52 -9.23
CA THR A 331 2.90 -3.39 -9.43
C THR A 331 2.18 -4.74 -9.33
N GLY A 332 1.20 -4.87 -8.42
CA GLY A 332 0.35 -6.06 -8.26
C GLY A 332 0.21 -6.53 -6.80
N THR A 333 -0.57 -7.59 -6.59
CA THR A 333 -0.73 -8.23 -5.27
C THR A 333 0.56 -8.96 -4.86
N ASN A 334 0.96 -8.87 -3.58
CA ASN A 334 2.15 -9.51 -3.01
C ASN A 334 3.46 -9.11 -3.72
N LYS A 335 3.57 -7.82 -4.04
CA LYS A 335 4.74 -7.24 -4.70
C LYS A 335 5.16 -5.92 -4.06
N ASP A 336 4.74 -5.68 -2.82
CA ASP A 336 4.80 -4.40 -2.13
C ASP A 336 5.68 -4.43 -0.88
N TYR A 337 6.56 -5.44 -0.73
CA TYR A 337 7.51 -5.52 0.39
C TYR A 337 8.55 -4.39 0.42
N ASN A 338 8.66 -3.61 -0.65
CA ASN A 338 9.54 -2.46 -0.79
C ASN A 338 8.78 -1.12 -0.82
N ALA A 339 7.46 -1.12 -0.57
CA ALA A 339 6.63 0.06 -0.60
C ALA A 339 6.78 0.89 0.68
N ILE A 340 7.38 2.08 0.57
CA ILE A 340 7.62 2.95 1.73
C ILE A 340 6.39 3.81 2.00
N THR A 341 5.96 3.87 3.25
CA THR A 341 4.65 4.40 3.63
C THR A 341 4.68 5.73 4.40
N TRP A 342 3.64 6.52 4.18
CA TRP A 342 3.28 7.68 4.99
C TRP A 342 1.80 7.64 5.33
N ALA A 343 1.39 8.37 6.38
CA ALA A 343 0.01 8.62 6.70
C ALA A 343 -0.23 10.11 7.01
N SER A 344 -1.41 10.62 6.67
CA SER A 344 -1.87 11.95 7.06
C SER A 344 -3.31 11.89 7.57
N SER A 345 -3.69 12.89 8.35
CA SER A 345 -5.11 13.09 8.69
C SER A 345 -5.81 13.82 7.54
N PRO A 346 -7.11 13.55 7.30
CA PRO A 346 -7.91 14.38 6.41
C PRO A 346 -7.94 15.84 6.91
N ILE A 347 -8.05 16.77 5.98
CA ILE A 347 -8.18 18.21 6.22
C ILE A 347 -9.63 18.58 5.94
N GLY A 348 -10.37 18.96 6.98
CA GLY A 348 -11.82 19.17 6.86
C GLY A 348 -12.53 17.89 6.41
N ALA A 349 -13.57 18.05 5.59
CA ALA A 349 -14.42 16.95 5.14
C ALA A 349 -13.98 16.30 3.81
N ASP A 350 -13.15 16.98 3.01
CA ASP A 350 -12.95 16.62 1.60
C ASP A 350 -11.51 16.73 1.11
N SER A 351 -10.54 17.04 1.97
CA SER A 351 -9.18 17.39 1.52
C SER A 351 -8.10 16.60 2.23
N PHE A 352 -6.90 16.51 1.63
CA PHE A 352 -5.73 15.90 2.26
C PHE A 352 -4.44 16.54 1.76
N LYS A 353 -3.37 16.37 2.54
CA LYS A 353 -2.01 16.77 2.16
C LYS A 353 -0.97 15.88 2.86
N VAL A 354 0.11 15.58 2.16
CA VAL A 354 1.30 14.93 2.71
C VAL A 354 2.57 15.53 2.11
N VAL A 355 3.65 15.49 2.89
CA VAL A 355 5.01 15.82 2.46
C VAL A 355 5.85 14.56 2.68
N MET A 356 6.45 14.05 1.62
CA MET A 356 7.21 12.79 1.62
C MET A 356 8.64 13.10 1.18
N PRO A 357 9.60 13.23 2.12
CA PRO A 357 10.98 13.52 1.79
C PRO A 357 11.58 12.47 0.86
N VAL A 358 12.24 12.91 -0.23
CA VAL A 358 12.75 12.00 -1.25
C VAL A 358 13.89 11.12 -0.71
N ASN A 359 14.67 11.62 0.26
CA ASN A 359 15.76 10.87 0.89
C ASN A 359 15.28 9.63 1.67
N GLU A 360 14.01 9.58 2.06
CA GLU A 360 13.42 8.44 2.77
C GLU A 360 13.08 7.27 1.85
N LEU A 361 12.99 7.50 0.54
CA LEU A 361 12.79 6.43 -0.44
C LEU A 361 14.11 5.67 -0.66
N GLN A 362 14.07 4.38 -0.98
CA GLN A 362 15.30 3.63 -1.25
C GLN A 362 15.76 3.77 -2.71
N TYR A 363 14.90 3.45 -3.67
CA TYR A 363 15.24 3.36 -5.09
C TYR A 363 14.94 4.67 -5.83
N LYS A 364 15.89 5.18 -6.63
CA LYS A 364 15.74 6.47 -7.35
C LYS A 364 16.42 6.46 -8.72
N THR A 365 16.75 5.27 -9.23
CA THR A 365 17.36 5.14 -10.55
C THR A 365 16.39 5.63 -11.61
N ASP A 366 16.95 6.27 -12.63
CA ASP A 366 16.17 6.89 -13.69
C ASP A 366 15.27 5.89 -14.41
N GLY A 367 14.03 6.30 -14.66
CA GLY A 367 13.04 5.51 -15.37
C GLY A 367 12.42 4.35 -14.58
N ILE A 368 12.83 4.09 -13.33
CA ILE A 368 12.15 3.07 -12.50
C ILE A 368 10.66 3.43 -12.39
N PRO A 369 9.73 2.54 -12.78
CA PRO A 369 8.31 2.75 -12.56
C PRO A 369 7.99 2.72 -11.08
N TYR A 370 7.23 3.72 -10.63
CA TYR A 370 6.67 3.79 -9.28
C TYR A 370 5.14 3.84 -9.34
N GLU A 371 4.52 3.24 -8.33
CA GLU A 371 3.12 3.45 -7.97
C GLU A 371 3.04 4.23 -6.66
N LEU A 372 2.47 5.44 -6.71
CA LEU A 372 1.95 6.12 -5.54
C LEU A 372 0.51 5.65 -5.33
N LYS A 373 0.30 4.77 -4.34
CA LYS A 373 -1.04 4.32 -3.94
C LYS A 373 -1.54 5.24 -2.84
N VAL A 374 -2.56 6.04 -3.14
CA VAL A 374 -3.28 6.85 -2.16
C VAL A 374 -4.46 6.03 -1.66
N LYS A 375 -4.44 5.66 -0.37
CA LYS A 375 -5.49 4.84 0.24
C LYS A 375 -6.26 5.66 1.27
N PHE A 376 -7.58 5.59 1.26
CA PHE A 376 -8.42 6.12 2.33
C PHE A 376 -8.82 5.00 3.26
N VAL A 377 -8.48 5.14 4.54
CA VAL A 377 -8.99 4.28 5.61
C VAL A 377 -10.27 4.89 6.12
N HIS A 378 -11.37 4.16 5.97
CA HIS A 378 -12.68 4.55 6.46
C HIS A 378 -12.88 4.11 7.91
N ASP A 379 -13.70 4.82 8.66
CA ASP A 379 -13.98 4.54 10.08
C ASP A 379 -14.61 3.16 10.34
N ASN A 380 -15.27 2.59 9.33
CA ASN A 380 -15.80 1.22 9.32
C ASN A 380 -14.75 0.15 8.91
N GLY A 381 -13.49 0.54 8.71
CA GLY A 381 -12.39 -0.35 8.38
C GLY A 381 -12.27 -0.75 6.90
N VAL A 382 -13.12 -0.23 6.01
CA VAL A 382 -12.91 -0.34 4.55
C VAL A 382 -11.71 0.49 4.14
N ILE A 383 -10.97 0.01 3.14
CA ILE A 383 -9.87 0.75 2.52
C ILE A 383 -10.18 0.90 1.03
N THR A 384 -10.21 2.13 0.54
CA THR A 384 -10.35 2.43 -0.91
C THR A 384 -9.03 2.97 -1.44
N GLU A 385 -8.66 2.60 -2.66
CA GLU A 385 -7.35 2.93 -3.25
C GLU A 385 -7.47 3.67 -4.57
N THR A 386 -6.55 4.59 -4.82
CA THR A 386 -6.29 5.20 -6.12
C THR A 386 -4.80 5.18 -6.39
N ILE A 387 -4.39 4.72 -7.58
CA ILE A 387 -2.98 4.55 -7.95
C ILE A 387 -2.57 5.63 -8.96
N TYR A 388 -1.46 6.29 -8.68
CA TYR A 388 -0.80 7.24 -9.58
C TYR A 388 0.59 6.75 -9.94
N LYS A 389 0.94 6.77 -11.22
CA LYS A 389 2.25 6.30 -11.70
C LYS A 389 3.22 7.47 -11.84
N TYR A 390 4.47 7.26 -11.44
CA TYR A 390 5.54 8.23 -11.61
C TYR A 390 6.89 7.52 -11.81
N THR A 391 7.94 8.28 -12.13
CA THR A 391 9.32 7.77 -12.29
C THR A 391 10.32 8.71 -11.64
N PHE A 392 11.61 8.35 -11.69
CA PHE A 392 12.71 9.25 -11.34
C PHE A 392 13.50 9.67 -12.59
N ASN A 393 14.10 10.85 -12.53
CA ASN A 393 15.09 11.36 -13.48
C ASN A 393 16.15 12.18 -12.73
N SER A 394 17.42 11.80 -12.85
CA SER A 394 18.54 12.37 -12.10
C SER A 394 18.28 12.41 -10.59
N GLY A 395 17.64 11.36 -10.05
CA GLY A 395 17.30 11.26 -8.63
C GLY A 395 16.12 12.14 -8.17
N LEU A 396 15.45 12.87 -9.08
CA LEU A 396 14.26 13.67 -8.79
C LEU A 396 12.98 12.98 -9.31
N PRO A 397 11.86 13.04 -8.58
CA PRO A 397 10.61 12.41 -8.99
C PRO A 397 9.93 13.21 -10.12
N VAL A 398 9.42 12.50 -11.13
CA VAL A 398 8.71 13.05 -12.29
C VAL A 398 7.21 12.75 -12.16
N LEU A 399 6.44 13.74 -11.71
CA LEU A 399 5.03 13.60 -11.27
C LEU A 399 4.07 14.21 -12.30
N ASN A 400 3.65 13.43 -13.30
CA ASN A 400 2.82 13.90 -14.42
C ASN A 400 1.34 13.48 -14.33
N PHE A 401 0.78 13.51 -13.13
CA PHE A 401 -0.61 13.07 -12.87
C PHE A 401 -1.47 14.11 -12.15
N SER A 402 -0.96 15.33 -11.96
CA SER A 402 -1.72 16.43 -11.36
C SER A 402 -2.92 16.82 -12.22
N THR A 403 -4.06 17.05 -11.57
CA THR A 403 -5.21 17.73 -12.15
C THR A 403 -4.79 19.15 -12.57
N ARG A 404 -5.18 19.55 -13.78
CA ARG A 404 -4.99 20.92 -14.28
C ARG A 404 -6.24 21.76 -14.03
N ASN A 405 -6.05 23.04 -13.73
CA ASN A 405 -7.16 23.97 -13.56
C ASN A 405 -7.64 24.42 -14.94
N GLU A 406 -8.74 23.85 -15.40
CA GLU A 406 -9.31 24.23 -16.70
C GLU A 406 -9.86 25.66 -16.68
N LEU A 407 -9.75 26.32 -17.84
CA LEU A 407 -10.43 27.57 -18.14
C LEU A 407 -11.95 27.36 -18.10
N PRO A 408 -12.73 28.33 -17.56
CA PRO A 408 -14.19 28.26 -17.63
C PRO A 408 -14.68 28.17 -19.08
N LYS A 409 -15.56 27.22 -19.36
CA LYS A 409 -16.19 27.02 -20.68
C LYS A 409 -17.36 27.99 -20.95
N THR A 410 -17.53 29.02 -20.10
CA THR A 410 -18.58 30.02 -20.25
C THR A 410 -18.45 30.74 -21.60
N GLY A 411 -19.51 30.68 -22.40
CA GLY A 411 -19.54 31.28 -23.74
C GLY A 411 -18.88 30.44 -24.83
N TRP A 412 -18.43 29.22 -24.52
CA TRP A 412 -17.94 28.29 -25.54
C TRP A 412 -19.10 27.70 -26.35
N SER A 413 -18.84 27.38 -27.61
CA SER A 413 -19.80 26.76 -28.52
C SER A 413 -19.11 25.89 -29.55
N ILE A 414 -19.88 25.02 -30.22
CA ILE A 414 -19.36 24.21 -31.32
C ILE A 414 -19.43 25.00 -32.63
N ALA A 415 -18.26 25.29 -33.22
CA ALA A 415 -18.13 25.98 -34.50
C ALA A 415 -18.24 25.03 -35.71
N GLY A 416 -17.99 23.74 -35.52
CA GLY A 416 -18.14 22.74 -36.57
C GLY A 416 -17.72 21.34 -36.14
N PHE A 417 -18.19 20.31 -36.84
CA PHE A 417 -17.85 18.90 -36.59
C PHE A 417 -17.97 18.08 -37.89
N SER A 418 -17.27 16.95 -37.98
CA SER A 418 -17.33 16.07 -39.17
C SER A 418 -18.66 15.32 -39.29
N SER A 419 -19.10 14.74 -38.18
CA SER A 419 -20.35 14.00 -38.05
C SER A 419 -20.74 13.92 -36.58
N GLN A 420 -22.00 13.63 -36.30
CA GLN A 420 -22.46 13.28 -34.96
C GLN A 420 -23.59 12.28 -35.04
N GLU A 421 -23.78 11.49 -34.00
CA GLU A 421 -24.97 10.68 -33.82
C GLU A 421 -26.13 11.56 -33.36
N SER A 422 -27.27 11.46 -34.03
CA SER A 422 -28.45 12.30 -33.79
C SER A 422 -29.59 11.57 -33.09
N SER A 423 -29.60 10.22 -33.14
CA SER A 423 -30.67 9.39 -32.58
C SER A 423 -30.39 8.88 -31.15
N ALA A 424 -29.13 8.96 -30.73
CA ALA A 424 -28.65 8.56 -29.41
C ALA A 424 -27.63 9.60 -28.92
N GLU A 425 -27.62 9.87 -27.61
CA GLU A 425 -26.74 10.79 -26.87
C GLU A 425 -25.31 10.88 -27.45
N GLY A 426 -25.10 11.79 -28.40
CA GLY A 426 -23.87 11.84 -29.21
C GLY A 426 -23.61 13.20 -29.87
N LEU A 427 -24.29 14.25 -29.42
CA LEU A 427 -24.16 15.60 -29.97
C LEU A 427 -22.77 16.17 -29.73
N ALA A 428 -22.25 16.94 -30.68
CA ALA A 428 -20.95 17.59 -30.53
C ALA A 428 -20.90 18.54 -29.31
N THR A 429 -22.03 19.16 -28.95
CA THR A 429 -22.14 20.05 -27.78
C THR A 429 -21.84 19.35 -26.47
N SER A 430 -22.06 18.03 -26.40
CA SER A 430 -21.77 17.23 -25.21
C SER A 430 -20.29 17.13 -24.88
N ALA A 431 -19.40 17.49 -25.82
CA ALA A 431 -17.96 17.45 -25.59
C ALA A 431 -17.43 18.67 -24.79
N ILE A 432 -18.28 19.64 -24.46
CA ILE A 432 -17.90 20.86 -23.75
C ILE A 432 -18.95 21.27 -22.70
N ASP A 433 -19.78 20.33 -22.24
CA ASP A 433 -20.91 20.61 -21.35
C ASP A 433 -20.54 20.52 -19.86
N GLY A 434 -19.31 20.10 -19.56
CA GLY A 434 -18.81 19.96 -18.18
C GLY A 434 -19.14 18.61 -17.53
N SER A 435 -19.75 17.68 -18.27
CA SER A 435 -20.21 16.40 -17.76
C SER A 435 -19.48 15.23 -18.46
N PRO A 436 -18.67 14.45 -17.73
CA PRO A 436 -18.04 13.26 -18.31
C PRO A 436 -19.03 12.09 -18.55
N ALA A 437 -20.30 12.24 -18.17
CA ALA A 437 -21.35 11.25 -18.39
C ALA A 437 -21.97 11.36 -19.79
N THR A 438 -21.91 12.55 -20.39
CA THR A 438 -22.35 12.86 -21.75
C THR A 438 -21.14 12.82 -22.69
N PHE A 439 -21.37 12.64 -23.99
CA PHE A 439 -20.28 12.56 -24.96
C PHE A 439 -20.76 12.93 -26.37
N TRP A 440 -19.84 13.46 -27.17
CA TRP A 440 -19.95 13.44 -28.63
C TRP A 440 -19.65 12.03 -29.13
N HIS A 441 -20.37 11.58 -30.15
CA HIS A 441 -20.09 10.34 -30.86
C HIS A 441 -20.21 10.58 -32.37
N SER A 442 -19.21 10.16 -33.15
CA SER A 442 -19.30 10.17 -34.62
C SER A 442 -20.52 9.36 -35.08
N ARG A 443 -21.15 9.75 -36.19
CA ARG A 443 -22.35 9.06 -36.67
C ARG A 443 -22.06 7.58 -36.94
N TRP A 444 -22.83 6.68 -36.33
CA TRP A 444 -22.64 5.24 -36.44
C TRP A 444 -23.91 4.50 -36.88
N SER A 445 -25.10 5.04 -36.60
CA SER A 445 -26.37 4.35 -36.83
C SER A 445 -26.81 4.34 -38.31
N SER A 446 -26.55 5.41 -39.05
CA SER A 446 -26.96 5.56 -40.45
C SER A 446 -25.83 6.12 -41.31
N ASN A 447 -25.38 5.37 -42.33
CA ASN A 447 -24.22 5.72 -43.16
C ASN A 447 -23.04 6.19 -42.30
N ALA A 448 -22.51 5.23 -41.53
CA ALA A 448 -21.54 5.46 -40.49
C ALA A 448 -20.29 6.17 -41.06
N ALA A 449 -19.92 7.27 -40.44
CA ALA A 449 -18.80 8.08 -40.89
C ALA A 449 -17.47 7.36 -40.61
N VAL A 450 -16.45 7.67 -41.41
CA VAL A 450 -15.09 7.14 -41.26
C VAL A 450 -14.11 8.24 -40.89
N TYR A 451 -12.99 7.85 -40.28
CA TYR A 451 -11.88 8.76 -39.99
C TYR A 451 -11.35 9.45 -41.27
N PRO A 452 -10.83 10.69 -41.16
CA PRO A 452 -10.67 11.46 -39.93
C PRO A 452 -11.97 12.13 -39.46
N HIS A 453 -12.18 12.15 -38.13
CA HIS A 453 -13.28 12.89 -37.52
C HIS A 453 -12.78 14.20 -36.92
N TYR A 454 -13.64 15.20 -36.79
CA TYR A 454 -13.25 16.43 -36.10
C TYR A 454 -14.38 17.07 -35.31
N ILE A 455 -13.98 17.86 -34.30
CA ILE A 455 -14.81 18.82 -33.59
C ILE A 455 -14.02 20.13 -33.47
N THR A 456 -14.69 21.25 -33.70
CA THR A 456 -14.13 22.61 -33.61
C THR A 456 -14.95 23.39 -32.59
N VAL A 457 -14.26 23.95 -31.62
CA VAL A 457 -14.84 24.73 -30.53
C VAL A 457 -14.47 26.20 -30.74
N ASP A 458 -15.47 27.09 -30.68
CA ASP A 458 -15.29 28.52 -30.51
C ASP A 458 -15.37 28.85 -29.02
N THR A 459 -14.31 29.44 -28.47
CA THR A 459 -14.25 29.88 -27.06
C THR A 459 -14.94 31.22 -26.81
N GLY A 460 -15.54 31.83 -27.84
CA GLY A 460 -16.28 33.09 -27.83
C GLY A 460 -15.39 34.34 -27.91
N SER A 461 -14.17 34.26 -27.39
CA SER A 461 -13.15 35.32 -27.38
C SER A 461 -11.76 34.67 -27.30
N PRO A 462 -10.68 35.28 -27.84
CA PRO A 462 -9.34 34.73 -27.69
C PRO A 462 -9.01 34.38 -26.22
N LYS A 463 -8.54 33.15 -25.99
CA LYS A 463 -8.06 32.64 -24.70
C LYS A 463 -6.60 32.27 -24.78
N THR A 464 -5.85 32.48 -23.70
CA THR A 464 -4.49 31.97 -23.55
C THR A 464 -4.53 30.65 -22.79
N ALA A 465 -3.96 29.59 -23.37
CA ALA A 465 -3.92 28.26 -22.78
C ALA A 465 -2.49 27.68 -22.86
N GLN A 466 -2.12 26.90 -21.86
CA GLN A 466 -0.88 26.13 -21.78
C GLN A 466 -1.05 24.70 -22.31
N GLY A 467 -2.29 24.19 -22.36
CA GLY A 467 -2.56 22.87 -22.91
C GLY A 467 -4.04 22.56 -23.14
N LEU A 468 -4.29 21.35 -23.61
CA LEU A 468 -5.62 20.78 -23.85
C LEU A 468 -5.90 19.67 -22.83
N SER A 469 -7.06 19.71 -22.19
CA SER A 469 -7.60 18.56 -21.47
C SER A 469 -8.57 17.77 -22.37
N TYR A 470 -8.52 16.45 -22.23
CA TYR A 470 -9.29 15.51 -23.05
C TYR A 470 -9.79 14.37 -22.18
N THR A 471 -11.08 14.08 -22.25
CA THR A 471 -11.70 12.95 -21.55
C THR A 471 -12.42 12.06 -22.54
N HIS A 472 -12.08 10.77 -22.54
CA HIS A 472 -12.80 9.77 -23.33
C HIS A 472 -14.21 9.54 -22.77
N ARG A 473 -15.11 9.03 -23.62
CA ARG A 473 -16.37 8.43 -23.14
C ARG A 473 -16.10 7.45 -22.00
N ASN A 474 -16.98 7.43 -21.00
CA ASN A 474 -16.85 6.51 -19.87
C ASN A 474 -16.62 5.04 -20.32
N GLY A 475 -15.70 4.36 -19.64
CA GLY A 475 -15.20 3.03 -20.03
C GLY A 475 -14.22 3.03 -21.22
N ALA A 476 -13.77 4.19 -21.71
CA ALA A 476 -12.90 4.32 -22.89
C ALA A 476 -13.44 3.61 -24.15
N ASN A 477 -14.76 3.53 -24.28
CA ASN A 477 -15.43 2.95 -25.44
C ASN A 477 -15.33 3.89 -26.65
N ARG A 478 -14.94 3.35 -27.82
CA ARG A 478 -14.67 4.15 -29.03
C ARG A 478 -13.63 5.26 -28.79
N ALA A 479 -12.67 4.99 -27.91
CA ALA A 479 -11.62 5.92 -27.55
C ALA A 479 -10.75 6.26 -28.77
N VAL A 480 -10.61 7.55 -29.05
CA VAL A 480 -9.71 8.06 -30.09
C VAL A 480 -8.27 7.77 -29.68
N LYS A 481 -7.45 7.21 -30.56
CA LYS A 481 -6.03 6.96 -30.29
C LYS A 481 -5.17 8.14 -30.74
N ASP A 482 -5.00 8.31 -32.05
CA ASP A 482 -4.21 9.38 -32.63
C ASP A 482 -5.11 10.59 -32.94
N PHE A 483 -4.67 11.79 -32.57
CA PHE A 483 -5.35 13.04 -32.94
C PHE A 483 -4.36 14.17 -33.16
N GLU A 484 -4.83 15.24 -33.78
CA GLU A 484 -4.07 16.47 -33.97
C GLU A 484 -4.81 17.65 -33.35
N ILE A 485 -4.05 18.54 -32.70
CA ILE A 485 -4.57 19.78 -32.13
C ILE A 485 -4.30 20.89 -33.13
N LEU A 486 -5.35 21.59 -33.55
CA LEU A 486 -5.22 22.78 -34.40
C LEU A 486 -5.86 23.99 -33.70
N ILE A 487 -5.29 25.17 -33.89
CA ILE A 487 -5.79 26.43 -33.32
C ILE A 487 -6.01 27.48 -34.41
N SER A 488 -6.91 28.45 -34.17
CA SER A 488 -7.23 29.52 -35.11
C SER A 488 -7.78 30.76 -34.39
N ASN A 489 -7.65 31.94 -35.01
CA ASN A 489 -8.29 33.18 -34.56
C ASN A 489 -9.51 33.58 -35.40
N ASP A 490 -9.66 33.05 -36.61
CA ASP A 490 -10.74 33.38 -37.54
C ASP A 490 -11.72 32.22 -37.79
N GLY A 491 -11.40 31.02 -37.30
CA GLY A 491 -12.21 29.82 -37.47
C GLY A 491 -12.09 29.17 -38.85
N THR A 492 -11.24 29.71 -39.73
CA THR A 492 -11.05 29.23 -41.11
C THR A 492 -9.60 28.80 -41.37
N ASN A 493 -8.63 29.61 -40.95
CA ASN A 493 -7.20 29.33 -41.09
C ASN A 493 -6.68 28.69 -39.80
N PHE A 494 -6.32 27.42 -39.87
CA PHE A 494 -5.86 26.64 -38.72
C PHE A 494 -4.34 26.40 -38.76
N THR A 495 -3.70 26.58 -37.61
CA THR A 495 -2.30 26.23 -37.38
C THR A 495 -2.22 24.97 -36.50
N SER A 496 -1.39 24.01 -36.90
CA SER A 496 -1.19 22.78 -36.14
C SER A 496 -0.29 23.02 -34.92
N LEU A 497 -0.67 22.46 -33.77
CA LEU A 497 0.19 22.30 -32.58
C LEU A 497 0.77 20.87 -32.48
N GLY A 498 0.59 20.07 -33.52
CA GLY A 498 1.17 18.73 -33.63
C GLY A 498 0.22 17.57 -33.30
N ASN A 499 0.71 16.36 -33.57
CA ASN A 499 0.01 15.11 -33.30
C ASN A 499 0.21 14.68 -31.84
N LYS A 500 -0.84 14.10 -31.26
CA LYS A 500 -0.86 13.55 -29.91
C LYS A 500 -1.50 12.16 -29.93
N ILE A 501 -1.18 11.35 -28.94
CA ILE A 501 -1.73 10.01 -28.74
C ILE A 501 -2.36 9.99 -27.36
N THR A 502 -3.64 9.64 -27.26
CA THR A 502 -4.27 9.41 -25.96
C THR A 502 -3.90 8.04 -25.41
N THR A 503 -4.01 7.86 -24.10
CA THR A 503 -4.11 6.54 -23.48
C THR A 503 -5.55 6.05 -23.50
N GLN A 504 -5.77 4.73 -23.51
CA GLN A 504 -7.10 4.13 -23.39
C GLN A 504 -7.60 4.16 -21.94
N SER A 505 -7.97 5.35 -21.47
CA SER A 505 -8.40 5.60 -20.09
C SER A 505 -9.61 6.53 -20.06
N SER A 506 -10.54 6.31 -19.14
CA SER A 506 -11.67 7.21 -18.89
C SER A 506 -11.29 8.44 -18.05
N ALA A 507 -10.08 8.49 -17.47
CA ALA A 507 -9.59 9.66 -16.76
C ALA A 507 -9.28 10.81 -17.71
N ALA A 508 -9.38 12.05 -17.22
CA ALA A 508 -8.94 13.23 -17.95
C ALA A 508 -7.43 13.14 -18.27
N GLN A 509 -7.07 13.50 -19.50
CA GLN A 509 -5.72 13.46 -20.03
C GLN A 509 -5.31 14.88 -20.42
N TYR A 510 -4.05 15.23 -20.14
CA TYR A 510 -3.55 16.58 -20.31
C TYR A 510 -2.43 16.61 -21.33
N PHE A 511 -2.57 17.47 -22.34
CA PHE A 511 -1.63 17.62 -23.44
C PHE A 511 -1.06 19.03 -23.44
N ASP A 512 0.13 19.17 -22.85
CA ASP A 512 0.84 20.45 -22.78
C ASP A 512 1.25 20.92 -24.19
N PHE A 513 1.17 22.23 -24.40
CA PHE A 513 1.75 22.95 -25.52
C PHE A 513 3.21 23.30 -25.22
N ASN A 514 4.02 23.52 -26.26
CA ASN A 514 5.43 23.89 -26.09
C ASN A 514 5.62 25.27 -25.44
N ALA A 515 4.62 26.14 -25.59
CA ALA A 515 4.53 27.45 -24.96
C ALA A 515 3.05 27.87 -24.89
N PRO A 516 2.67 28.77 -23.97
CA PRO A 516 1.31 29.32 -23.93
C PRO A 516 0.88 29.87 -25.31
N GLN A 517 -0.30 29.47 -25.78
CA GLN A 517 -0.87 29.89 -27.07
C GLN A 517 -2.11 30.73 -26.85
N THR A 518 -2.31 31.77 -27.66
CA THR A 518 -3.52 32.61 -27.63
C THR A 518 -4.31 32.44 -28.92
N PHE A 519 -5.54 31.94 -28.80
CA PHE A 519 -6.42 31.64 -29.94
C PHE A 519 -7.89 31.69 -29.53
N ARG A 520 -8.81 31.83 -30.50
CA ARG A 520 -10.26 31.79 -30.25
C ARG A 520 -10.86 30.41 -30.53
N TYR A 521 -10.35 29.71 -31.53
CA TYR A 521 -10.87 28.42 -31.95
C TYR A 521 -9.82 27.34 -31.76
N PHE A 522 -10.24 26.16 -31.32
CA PHE A 522 -9.43 24.96 -31.42
C PHE A 522 -10.22 23.85 -32.12
N LYS A 523 -9.50 23.00 -32.85
CA LYS A 523 -10.04 21.85 -33.55
C LYS A 523 -9.26 20.60 -33.14
N ILE A 524 -10.00 19.57 -32.77
CA ILE A 524 -9.47 18.24 -32.50
C ILE A 524 -9.75 17.40 -33.74
N LEU A 525 -8.70 17.05 -34.49
CA LEU A 525 -8.79 16.18 -35.65
C LEU A 525 -8.40 14.76 -35.23
N CYS A 526 -9.39 13.93 -34.96
CA CYS A 526 -9.22 12.52 -34.61
C CYS A 526 -8.83 11.72 -35.85
N LYS A 527 -7.81 10.87 -35.75
CA LYS A 527 -7.20 10.13 -36.88
C LYS A 527 -7.37 8.62 -36.79
N SER A 528 -7.45 8.07 -35.58
CA SER A 528 -7.63 6.63 -35.36
C SER A 528 -8.32 6.35 -34.01
N SER A 529 -8.67 5.09 -33.77
CA SER A 529 -9.26 4.59 -32.52
C SER A 529 -8.37 3.51 -31.87
N TRP A 530 -8.52 3.34 -30.55
CA TRP A 530 -7.85 2.26 -29.82
C TRP A 530 -8.44 0.88 -30.11
N ASP A 531 -9.73 0.81 -30.47
CA ASP A 531 -10.45 -0.44 -30.74
C ASP A 531 -10.45 -0.85 -32.22
N GLY A 532 -9.75 -0.11 -33.08
CA GLY A 532 -9.65 -0.38 -34.52
C GLY A 532 -10.93 -0.09 -35.30
N THR A 533 -11.99 0.43 -34.66
CA THR A 533 -13.24 0.78 -35.33
C THR A 533 -13.18 2.17 -35.97
N GLN A 534 -14.11 2.46 -36.88
CA GLN A 534 -14.20 3.77 -37.54
C GLN A 534 -14.82 4.88 -36.68
N ASN A 535 -15.13 4.61 -35.41
CA ASN A 535 -15.88 5.52 -34.55
C ASN A 535 -14.97 6.36 -33.66
N ALA A 536 -15.38 7.60 -33.37
CA ALA A 536 -14.78 8.44 -32.34
C ALA A 536 -15.84 8.85 -31.31
N ALA A 537 -15.49 8.79 -30.03
CA ALA A 537 -16.30 9.37 -28.96
C ALA A 537 -15.45 10.20 -27.99
N ILE A 538 -15.95 11.37 -27.58
CA ILE A 538 -15.28 12.30 -26.67
C ILE A 538 -16.27 12.76 -25.62
N ALA A 539 -15.96 12.54 -24.34
CA ALA A 539 -16.79 13.02 -23.25
C ALA A 539 -16.60 14.51 -23.02
N GLU A 540 -15.36 14.95 -22.83
CA GLU A 540 -15.07 16.35 -22.50
C GLU A 540 -13.77 16.84 -23.13
N LEU A 541 -13.78 18.09 -23.58
CA LEU A 541 -12.64 18.87 -24.07
C LEU A 541 -12.53 20.15 -23.25
N GLY A 542 -11.32 20.51 -22.85
CA GLY A 542 -11.05 21.74 -22.12
C GLY A 542 -9.66 22.29 -22.44
N LEU A 543 -9.37 23.46 -21.86
CA LEU A 543 -8.09 24.15 -21.98
C LEU A 543 -7.63 24.51 -20.56
N TYR A 544 -6.33 24.52 -20.30
CA TYR A 544 -5.76 24.92 -19.00
C TYR A 544 -4.50 25.76 -19.16
#